data_AF-A0A7X8UUX0-F1
#
_entry.id   AF-A0A7X8UUX0-F1
#
_cell.length_a   1.000
_cell.length_b   1.000
_cell.length_c   1.000
_cell.angle_alpha   90.00
_cell.angle_beta   90.00
_cell.angle_gamma   90.00
#
_symmetry.space_group_name_H-M   'P 1'
#
loop_
_entity.id
_entity.type
_entity.pdbx_description
1 polymer ?
#
loop_
_entity_poly.entity_id
_entity_poly.type
_entity_poly.pdbx_seq_one_letter_code
_entity_poly.pdbx_strand_id
1 'polypeptide(L)'
;MKYRNYHNYSTRTWLFGIGTLLMTCVWIEGAAFLAAHAKTTNSARAFGLLFTASMSNQQPQARVPIRIPLPGLVSPTAQDGAVPQISQDPRTKQKDQILFVEIAVFAWENAMYGIGALLTLFGAFSFRGRLGRPLHLAAGVIIVLSSLGTIATMALLTNPERGGMEPLSIWSYLLVGITQSAYGTVLLVVFWRCRRDSCSERPFVAQ
;
A
#
# COMPACT_ATOMS: atom_id res chain seq x y z
N MET A 1 17.65 -35.43 29.36
CA MET A 1 17.25 -34.02 29.18
C MET A 1 17.02 -33.57 27.71
N LYS A 2 17.64 -34.20 26.69
CA LYS A 2 17.45 -33.85 25.26
C LYS A 2 16.01 -33.93 24.74
N TYR A 3 15.19 -34.88 25.21
CA TYR A 3 13.81 -35.06 24.73
C TYR A 3 12.86 -33.89 25.06
N ARG A 4 13.10 -33.16 26.16
CA ARG A 4 12.21 -32.05 26.59
C ARG A 4 12.37 -30.82 25.68
N ASN A 5 13.55 -30.60 25.11
CA ASN A 5 13.84 -29.47 24.22
C ASN A 5 13.25 -29.65 22.81
N TYR A 6 13.20 -30.89 22.29
CA TYR A 6 12.56 -31.16 20.99
C TYR A 6 11.04 -30.92 21.02
N HIS A 7 10.38 -31.27 22.12
CA HIS A 7 8.94 -31.11 22.24
C HIS A 7 8.52 -29.63 22.26
N ASN A 8 9.26 -28.79 23.00
CA ASN A 8 8.99 -27.34 23.07
C ASN A 8 9.26 -26.62 21.75
N TYR A 9 10.24 -27.06 20.95
CA TYR A 9 10.53 -26.47 19.64
C TYR A 9 9.42 -26.78 18.62
N SER A 10 8.91 -28.02 18.63
CA SER A 10 7.81 -28.45 17.77
C SER A 10 6.54 -27.64 18.05
N THR A 11 6.13 -27.54 19.32
CA THR A 11 4.90 -26.82 19.72
C THR A 11 4.95 -25.33 19.36
N ARG A 12 6.10 -24.67 19.53
CA ARG A 12 6.26 -23.24 19.15
C ARG A 12 6.10 -23.04 17.64
N THR A 13 6.76 -23.88 16.84
CA THR A 13 6.69 -23.80 15.37
C THR A 13 5.24 -23.97 14.88
N TRP A 14 4.50 -24.89 15.51
CA TRP A 14 3.07 -25.07 15.22
C TRP A 14 2.21 -23.85 15.54
N LEU A 15 2.39 -23.24 16.72
CA LEU A 15 1.65 -22.04 17.12
C LEU A 15 1.92 -20.86 16.18
N PHE A 16 3.18 -20.65 15.78
CA PHE A 16 3.52 -19.60 14.81
C PHE A 16 3.05 -19.93 13.40
N GLY A 17 3.04 -21.19 12.99
CA GLY A 17 2.44 -21.63 11.72
C GLY A 17 0.95 -21.30 11.65
N ILE A 18 0.19 -21.69 12.68
CA ILE A 18 -1.25 -21.36 12.79
C ILE A 18 -1.46 -19.85 12.84
N GLY A 19 -0.67 -19.13 13.65
CA GLY A 19 -0.73 -17.67 13.72
C GLY A 19 -0.48 -17.00 12.36
N THR A 20 0.45 -17.53 11.56
CA THR A 20 0.74 -17.01 10.21
C THR A 20 -0.47 -17.20 9.30
N LEU A 21 -1.12 -18.37 9.35
CA LEU A 21 -2.33 -18.65 8.57
C LEU A 21 -3.49 -17.72 8.96
N LEU A 22 -3.73 -17.54 10.26
CA LEU A 22 -4.79 -16.64 10.75
C LEU A 22 -4.54 -15.19 10.32
N MET A 23 -3.29 -14.72 10.46
CA MET A 23 -2.93 -13.37 10.02
C MET A 23 -3.11 -13.21 8.51
N THR A 24 -2.77 -14.22 7.71
CA THR A 24 -3.03 -14.20 6.28
C THR A 24 -4.52 -14.04 5.95
N CYS A 25 -5.41 -14.78 6.63
CA CYS A 25 -6.86 -14.64 6.42
C CYS A 25 -7.32 -13.22 6.71
N VAL A 26 -6.93 -12.66 7.87
CA VAL A 26 -7.26 -11.27 8.25
C VAL A 26 -6.76 -10.28 7.20
N TRP A 27 -5.58 -10.54 6.62
CA TRP A 27 -4.99 -9.64 5.64
C TRP A 27 -5.68 -9.65 4.29
N ILE A 28 -6.03 -10.85 3.80
CA ILE A 28 -6.73 -11.03 2.53
C ILE A 28 -8.09 -10.34 2.61
N GLU A 29 -8.84 -10.59 3.69
CA GLU A 29 -10.15 -9.96 3.93
C GLU A 29 -10.01 -8.44 4.10
N GLY A 30 -9.03 -7.98 4.88
CA GLY A 30 -8.75 -6.56 5.05
C GLY A 30 -8.37 -5.86 3.75
N ALA A 31 -7.57 -6.51 2.89
CA ALA A 31 -7.19 -5.98 1.58
C ALA A 31 -8.40 -5.89 0.64
N ALA A 32 -9.23 -6.92 0.59
CA ALA A 32 -10.47 -6.92 -0.20
C ALA A 32 -11.42 -5.79 0.24
N PHE A 33 -11.62 -5.65 1.55
CA PHE A 33 -12.47 -4.59 2.12
C PHE A 33 -11.96 -3.19 1.76
N LEU A 34 -10.66 -2.92 1.97
CA LEU A 34 -10.06 -1.62 1.68
C LEU A 34 -10.07 -1.31 0.18
N ALA A 35 -9.78 -2.30 -0.67
CA ALA A 35 -9.86 -2.15 -2.11
C ALA A 35 -11.29 -1.82 -2.58
N ALA A 36 -12.30 -2.51 -2.04
CA ALA A 36 -13.70 -2.24 -2.34
C ALA A 36 -14.10 -0.82 -1.91
N HIS A 37 -13.67 -0.39 -0.71
CA HIS A 37 -13.92 0.96 -0.23
C HIS A 37 -13.27 2.01 -1.15
N ALA A 38 -11.99 1.83 -1.48
CA ALA A 38 -11.26 2.75 -2.35
C ALA A 38 -11.86 2.84 -3.77
N LYS A 39 -12.27 1.70 -4.36
CA LYS A 39 -12.96 1.65 -5.65
C LYS A 39 -14.31 2.38 -5.61
N THR A 40 -15.05 2.23 -4.51
CA THR A 40 -16.34 2.93 -4.31
C THR A 40 -16.16 4.45 -4.20
N THR A 41 -15.16 4.90 -3.45
CA THR A 41 -14.83 6.33 -3.37
C THR A 41 -14.37 6.87 -4.72
N ASN A 42 -13.59 6.09 -5.47
CA ASN A 42 -13.12 6.49 -6.80
C ASN A 42 -14.27 6.54 -7.83
N SER A 43 -15.22 5.61 -7.78
CA SER A 43 -16.38 5.63 -8.67
C SER A 43 -17.30 6.82 -8.38
N ALA A 44 -17.50 7.18 -7.11
CA ALA A 44 -18.22 8.40 -6.74
C ALA A 44 -17.57 9.67 -7.33
N ARG A 45 -16.22 9.74 -7.32
CA ARG A 45 -15.48 10.85 -7.98
C ARG A 45 -15.69 10.86 -9.50
N ALA A 46 -15.70 9.69 -10.14
CA ALA A 46 -15.96 9.57 -11.58
C ALA A 46 -17.38 10.02 -11.95
N PHE A 47 -18.39 9.60 -11.18
CA PHE A 47 -19.76 10.06 -11.37
C PHE A 47 -19.90 11.57 -11.17
N GLY A 48 -19.29 12.14 -10.13
CA GLY A 48 -19.28 13.59 -9.92
C GLY A 48 -18.69 14.37 -11.10
N LEU A 49 -17.61 13.87 -11.71
CA LEU A 49 -17.03 14.45 -12.91
C LEU A 49 -17.97 14.38 -14.12
N LEU A 50 -18.67 13.26 -14.31
CA LEU A 50 -19.66 13.11 -15.38
C LEU A 50 -20.85 14.05 -15.20
N PHE A 51 -21.40 14.17 -13.99
CA PHE A 51 -22.50 15.10 -13.69
C PHE A 51 -22.09 16.56 -13.91
N THR A 52 -20.90 16.95 -13.43
CA THR A 52 -20.38 18.32 -13.62
C THR A 52 -20.15 18.62 -15.10
N ALA A 53 -19.62 17.66 -15.86
CA ALA A 53 -19.45 17.82 -17.30
C ALA A 53 -20.80 18.01 -18.01
N SER A 54 -21.81 17.21 -17.64
CA SER A 54 -23.17 17.31 -18.17
C SER A 54 -23.81 18.68 -17.87
N MET A 55 -23.69 19.18 -16.63
CA MET A 55 -24.23 20.49 -16.25
C MET A 55 -23.45 21.66 -16.87
N SER A 56 -22.12 21.55 -17.02
CA SER A 56 -21.31 22.61 -17.66
C SER A 56 -21.69 22.83 -19.12
N ASN A 57 -22.15 21.79 -19.82
CA ASN A 57 -22.64 21.88 -21.19
C ASN A 57 -24.04 22.49 -21.29
N GLN A 58 -24.76 22.61 -20.16
CA GLN A 58 -26.09 23.23 -20.08
C GLN A 58 -26.04 24.69 -19.62
N GLN A 59 -24.92 25.18 -19.10
CA GLN A 59 -24.76 26.60 -18.79
C GLN A 59 -24.64 27.39 -20.10
N PRO A 60 -25.57 28.33 -20.40
CA PRO A 60 -25.37 29.27 -21.50
C PRO A 60 -24.07 30.00 -21.22
N GLN A 61 -23.13 29.99 -22.18
CA GLN A 61 -21.93 30.81 -22.07
C GLN A 61 -22.37 32.26 -21.85
N ALA A 62 -22.28 32.74 -20.61
CA ALA A 62 -22.52 34.13 -20.30
C ALA A 62 -21.51 34.92 -21.14
N ARG A 63 -22.01 35.59 -22.19
CA ARG A 63 -21.25 36.54 -22.99
C ARG A 63 -20.55 37.48 -22.01
N VAL A 64 -19.24 37.33 -21.89
CA VAL A 64 -18.39 38.30 -21.22
C VAL A 64 -18.64 39.63 -21.96
N PRO A 65 -19.15 40.68 -21.30
CA PRO A 65 -19.25 41.97 -21.95
C PRO A 65 -17.82 42.42 -22.25
N ILE A 66 -17.50 42.49 -23.54
CA ILE A 66 -16.26 43.07 -24.06
C ILE A 66 -16.23 44.51 -23.55
N ARG A 67 -15.41 44.78 -22.52
CA ARG A 67 -15.04 46.14 -22.16
C ARG A 67 -14.11 46.64 -23.26
N ILE A 68 -14.66 47.38 -24.22
CA ILE A 68 -13.93 48.07 -25.27
C ILE A 68 -13.00 49.09 -24.59
N PRO A 69 -11.66 48.98 -24.73
CA PRO A 69 -10.74 50.01 -24.26
C PRO A 69 -10.89 51.25 -25.14
N LEU A 70 -11.11 52.42 -24.51
CA LEU A 70 -11.09 53.71 -25.20
C LEU A 70 -9.68 53.98 -25.76
N PRO A 71 -9.54 54.46 -27.01
CA PRO A 71 -8.24 54.67 -27.64
C PRO A 71 -7.56 55.94 -27.10
N GLY A 72 -6.38 55.78 -26.52
CA GLY A 72 -5.58 56.89 -25.97
C GLY A 72 -4.18 56.46 -25.52
N LEU A 73 -3.35 56.10 -26.51
CA LEU A 73 -1.87 56.22 -26.56
C LEU A 73 -1.07 56.16 -25.24
N VAL A 74 -0.38 55.04 -24.97
CA VAL A 74 1.10 54.88 -25.11
C VAL A 74 1.43 53.37 -25.14
N SER A 75 2.04 52.88 -26.22
CA SER A 75 2.74 51.58 -26.23
C SER A 75 4.18 51.76 -25.76
N PRO A 76 4.70 50.79 -24.99
CA PRO A 76 6.02 50.27 -25.32
C PRO A 76 5.95 48.74 -25.50
N THR A 77 6.29 48.34 -26.74
CA THR A 77 7.00 47.11 -27.11
C THR A 77 6.54 45.78 -26.49
N ALA A 78 5.71 45.10 -27.29
CA ALA A 78 5.80 43.70 -27.68
C ALA A 78 6.47 42.73 -26.70
N GLN A 79 5.60 41.93 -26.07
CA GLN A 79 5.86 40.60 -25.55
C GLN A 79 6.55 39.73 -26.61
N ASP A 80 7.81 39.38 -26.40
CA ASP A 80 8.42 38.21 -27.02
C ASP A 80 8.38 37.04 -26.03
N GLY A 81 7.73 35.95 -26.45
CA GLY A 81 7.95 34.62 -25.90
C GLY A 81 7.06 34.18 -24.73
N ALA A 82 5.76 34.48 -24.76
CA ALA A 82 4.81 33.69 -23.97
C ALA A 82 4.81 32.25 -24.54
N VAL A 83 5.62 31.38 -23.93
CA VAL A 83 5.52 29.92 -24.06
C VAL A 83 4.03 29.56 -23.92
N PRO A 84 3.43 28.72 -24.79
CA PRO A 84 2.07 28.27 -24.58
C PRO A 84 2.05 27.56 -23.22
N GLN A 85 1.49 28.21 -22.20
CA GLN A 85 1.09 27.50 -21.00
C GLN A 85 0.03 26.51 -21.49
N ILE A 86 0.45 25.25 -21.63
CA ILE A 86 -0.44 24.11 -21.76
C ILE A 86 -1.25 24.12 -20.47
N SER A 87 -2.32 24.91 -20.43
CA SER A 87 -3.34 24.89 -19.38
C SER A 87 -3.94 23.49 -19.45
N GLN A 88 -3.37 22.56 -18.68
CA GLN A 88 -3.97 21.26 -18.48
C GLN A 88 -5.38 21.53 -17.96
N ASP A 89 -6.37 21.18 -18.78
CA ASP A 89 -7.77 21.29 -18.38
C ASP A 89 -7.91 20.53 -17.04
N PRO A 90 -8.37 21.18 -15.96
CA PRO A 90 -8.52 20.52 -14.67
C PRO A 90 -9.32 19.20 -14.76
N ARG A 91 -10.17 19.05 -15.80
CA ARG A 91 -10.89 17.80 -16.11
C ARG A 91 -9.99 16.67 -16.60
N THR A 92 -8.98 16.94 -17.45
CA THR A 92 -8.05 15.89 -17.91
C THR A 92 -7.20 15.41 -16.76
N LYS A 93 -6.71 16.33 -15.92
CA LYS A 93 -5.99 16.01 -14.68
C LYS A 93 -6.81 15.12 -13.74
N GLN A 94 -8.10 15.43 -13.53
CA GLN A 94 -8.95 14.63 -12.65
C GLN A 94 -9.26 13.23 -13.21
N LYS A 95 -9.39 13.08 -14.54
CA LYS A 95 -9.53 11.76 -15.19
C LYS A 95 -8.28 10.90 -15.01
N ASP A 96 -7.09 11.49 -15.21
CA ASP A 96 -5.82 10.78 -15.04
C ASP A 96 -5.64 10.31 -13.59
N GLN A 97 -6.05 11.13 -12.62
CA GLN A 97 -6.03 10.75 -11.20
C GLN A 97 -6.96 9.57 -10.88
N ILE A 98 -8.19 9.58 -11.43
CA ILE A 98 -9.16 8.49 -11.22
C ILE A 98 -8.60 7.18 -11.78
N LEU A 99 -8.04 7.21 -12.99
CA LEU A 99 -7.44 6.03 -13.63
C LEU A 99 -6.23 5.53 -12.84
N PHE A 100 -5.36 6.44 -12.40
CA PHE A 100 -4.19 6.10 -11.59
C PHE A 100 -4.59 5.40 -10.28
N VAL A 101 -5.58 5.95 -9.57
CA VAL A 101 -6.10 5.36 -8.33
C VAL A 101 -6.61 3.93 -8.57
N GLU A 102 -7.37 3.72 -9.64
CA GLU A 102 -7.93 2.41 -9.95
C GLU A 102 -6.84 1.37 -10.22
N ILE A 103 -5.84 1.72 -11.03
CA ILE A 103 -4.68 0.87 -11.33
C ILE A 103 -3.88 0.60 -10.05
N ALA A 104 -3.60 1.62 -9.25
CA ALA A 104 -2.82 1.49 -8.03
C ALA A 104 -3.51 0.60 -6.99
N VAL A 105 -4.82 0.77 -6.79
CA VAL A 105 -5.62 -0.07 -5.88
C VAL A 105 -5.67 -1.51 -6.39
N PHE A 106 -5.90 -1.72 -7.70
CA PHE A 106 -5.92 -3.06 -8.29
C PHE A 106 -4.57 -3.76 -8.16
N ALA A 107 -3.47 -3.08 -8.48
CA ALA A 107 -2.13 -3.63 -8.36
C ALA A 107 -1.78 -3.97 -6.91
N TRP A 108 -2.11 -3.09 -5.97
CA TRP A 108 -1.92 -3.32 -4.55
C TRP A 108 -2.75 -4.50 -4.04
N GLU A 109 -4.03 -4.59 -4.39
CA GLU A 109 -4.91 -5.69 -3.99
C GLU A 109 -4.35 -7.06 -4.45
N ASN A 110 -3.95 -7.17 -5.72
CA ASN A 110 -3.36 -8.40 -6.26
C ASN A 110 -2.01 -8.73 -5.60
N ALA A 111 -1.19 -7.71 -5.30
CA ALA A 111 0.05 -7.92 -4.56
C ALA A 111 -0.23 -8.49 -3.16
N MET A 112 -1.26 -8.00 -2.47
CA MET A 112 -1.67 -8.51 -1.15
C MET A 112 -2.17 -9.96 -1.24
N TYR A 113 -2.94 -10.34 -2.27
CA TYR A 113 -3.30 -11.74 -2.50
C TYR A 113 -2.08 -12.63 -2.77
N GLY A 114 -1.12 -12.16 -3.58
CA GLY A 114 0.12 -12.88 -3.85
C GLY A 114 0.95 -13.10 -2.59
N ILE A 115 1.08 -12.07 -1.75
CA ILE A 115 1.75 -12.15 -0.44
C ILE A 115 1.00 -13.12 0.48
N GLY A 116 -0.33 -13.03 0.55
CA GLY A 116 -1.14 -13.94 1.35
C GLY A 116 -0.99 -15.40 0.93
N ALA A 117 -1.01 -15.68 -0.38
CA ALA A 117 -0.77 -17.02 -0.90
C ALA A 117 0.63 -17.54 -0.49
N LEU A 118 1.66 -16.70 -0.63
CA LEU A 118 3.03 -17.05 -0.24
C LEU A 118 3.16 -17.33 1.26
N LEU A 119 2.54 -16.50 2.11
CA LEU A 119 2.53 -16.68 3.55
C LEU A 119 1.73 -17.92 3.98
N THR A 120 0.68 -18.26 3.25
CA THR A 120 -0.06 -19.53 3.44
C THR A 120 0.84 -20.72 3.19
N LEU A 121 1.61 -20.71 2.10
CA LEU A 121 2.60 -21.75 1.81
C LEU A 121 3.66 -21.81 2.91
N PHE A 122 4.16 -20.66 3.38
CA PHE A 122 5.16 -20.64 4.46
C PHE A 122 4.59 -21.20 5.76
N GLY A 123 3.37 -20.83 6.14
CA GLY A 123 2.66 -21.39 7.29
C GLY A 123 2.48 -22.91 7.15
N ALA A 124 1.98 -23.39 6.02
CA ALA A 124 1.75 -24.82 5.76
C ALA A 124 3.04 -25.65 5.70
N PHE A 125 4.11 -25.13 5.11
CA PHE A 125 5.39 -25.84 5.04
C PHE A 125 6.23 -25.68 6.31
N SER A 126 5.91 -24.72 7.18
CA SER A 126 6.63 -24.54 8.45
C SER A 126 6.51 -25.74 9.39
N PHE A 127 5.46 -26.55 9.25
CA PHE A 127 5.25 -27.78 10.01
C PHE A 127 6.32 -28.86 9.70
N ARG A 128 7.02 -28.78 8.55
CA ARG A 128 8.10 -29.69 8.16
C ARG A 128 9.45 -29.25 8.75
N GLY A 129 9.61 -29.50 10.04
CA GLY A 129 10.88 -29.62 10.78
C GLY A 129 12.02 -28.65 10.42
N ARG A 130 12.83 -28.99 9.40
CA ARG A 130 14.07 -28.27 9.06
C ARG A 130 13.85 -26.90 8.41
N LEU A 131 12.70 -26.68 7.78
CA LEU A 131 12.40 -25.45 7.04
C LEU A 131 11.58 -24.42 7.85
N GLY A 132 11.00 -24.80 9.00
CA GLY A 132 10.11 -23.91 9.74
C GLY A 132 10.74 -22.57 10.10
N ARG A 133 11.96 -22.59 10.64
CA ARG A 133 12.67 -21.37 11.02
C ARG A 133 12.96 -20.41 9.85
N PRO A 134 13.65 -20.81 8.77
CA PRO A 134 13.90 -19.90 7.65
C PRO A 134 12.60 -19.40 7.01
N LEU A 135 11.55 -20.22 6.98
CA LEU A 135 10.24 -19.81 6.47
C LEU A 135 9.56 -18.76 7.37
N HIS A 136 9.61 -18.88 8.70
CA HIS A 136 9.07 -17.85 9.60
C HIS A 136 9.86 -16.54 9.56
N LEU A 137 11.19 -16.60 9.38
CA LEU A 137 12.00 -15.40 9.18
C LEU A 137 11.66 -14.72 7.86
N ALA A 138 11.56 -15.49 6.78
CA ALA A 138 11.15 -14.98 5.47
C ALA A 138 9.76 -14.35 5.54
N ALA A 139 8.80 -15.03 6.18
CA ALA A 139 7.46 -14.50 6.45
C ALA A 139 7.55 -13.15 7.19
N GLY A 140 8.32 -13.07 8.26
CA GLY A 140 8.51 -11.84 9.03
C GLY A 140 9.06 -10.67 8.19
N VAL A 141 10.06 -10.92 7.34
CA VAL A 141 10.60 -9.89 6.44
C VAL A 141 9.57 -9.45 5.42
N ILE A 142 8.90 -10.40 4.76
CA ILE A 142 7.85 -10.10 3.77
C ILE A 142 6.74 -9.28 4.40
N ILE A 143 6.37 -9.57 5.65
CA ILE A 143 5.33 -8.84 6.35
C ILE A 143 5.71 -7.38 6.56
N VAL A 144 6.93 -7.13 7.03
CA VAL A 144 7.43 -5.76 7.26
C VAL A 144 7.55 -4.99 5.95
N LEU A 145 8.08 -5.62 4.89
CA LEU A 145 8.19 -4.99 3.57
C LEU A 145 6.81 -4.70 2.96
N SER A 146 5.84 -5.61 3.12
CA SER A 146 4.45 -5.41 2.71
C SER A 146 3.84 -4.19 3.42
N SER A 147 4.11 -4.01 4.71
CA SER A 147 3.65 -2.83 5.46
C SER A 147 4.19 -1.52 4.89
N LEU A 148 5.48 -1.48 4.55
CA LEU A 148 6.08 -0.32 3.88
C LEU A 148 5.44 -0.07 2.51
N GLY A 149 5.17 -1.14 1.75
CA GLY A 149 4.46 -1.07 0.48
C GLY A 149 3.06 -0.47 0.63
N THR A 150 2.28 -0.91 1.63
CA THR A 150 0.96 -0.33 1.92
C THR A 150 1.06 1.15 2.25
N ILE A 151 1.99 1.55 3.12
CA ILE A 151 2.21 2.97 3.47
C ILE A 151 2.56 3.80 2.24
N ALA A 152 3.44 3.28 1.37
CA ALA A 152 3.81 3.95 0.13
C ALA A 152 2.62 4.08 -0.82
N THR A 153 1.80 3.04 -0.99
CA THR A 153 0.56 3.10 -1.77
C THR A 153 -0.40 4.14 -1.19
N MET A 154 -0.61 4.16 0.14
CA MET A 154 -1.44 5.17 0.79
C MET A 154 -0.94 6.58 0.47
N ALA A 155 0.37 6.82 0.58
CA ALA A 155 0.98 8.13 0.28
C ALA A 155 0.82 8.52 -1.20
N LEU A 156 0.93 7.56 -2.12
CA LEU A 156 0.71 7.78 -3.56
C LEU A 156 -0.75 8.13 -3.87
N LEU A 157 -1.70 7.44 -3.24
CA LEU A 157 -3.13 7.67 -3.43
C LEU A 157 -3.58 9.04 -2.89
N THR A 158 -3.02 9.47 -1.77
CA THR A 158 -3.33 10.77 -1.16
C THR A 158 -2.55 11.94 -1.77
N ASN A 159 -1.58 11.67 -2.64
CA ASN A 159 -0.80 12.74 -3.27
C ASN A 159 -1.69 13.55 -4.24
N PRO A 160 -1.83 14.88 -4.06
CA PRO A 160 -2.71 15.71 -4.87
C PRO A 160 -2.27 15.83 -6.34
N GLU A 161 -1.03 15.51 -6.67
CA GLU A 161 -0.53 15.49 -8.04
C GLU A 161 -0.87 14.19 -8.78
N ARG A 162 -1.05 13.07 -8.05
CA ARG A 162 -1.19 11.74 -8.64
C ARG A 162 -2.52 11.05 -8.34
N GLY A 163 -2.84 10.80 -7.06
CA GLY A 163 -4.07 10.07 -6.69
C GLY A 163 -5.24 10.99 -6.38
N GLY A 164 -4.97 12.16 -5.79
CA GLY A 164 -5.98 13.16 -5.48
C GLY A 164 -7.09 12.67 -4.52
N MET A 165 -6.84 11.60 -3.75
CA MET A 165 -7.70 11.26 -2.62
C MET A 165 -7.49 12.24 -1.46
N GLU A 166 -8.47 12.31 -0.57
CA GLU A 166 -8.39 13.16 0.62
C GLU A 166 -7.16 12.77 1.46
N PRO A 167 -6.35 13.75 1.92
CA PRO A 167 -5.17 13.45 2.70
C PRO A 167 -5.54 12.76 4.00
N LEU A 168 -4.88 11.64 4.28
CA LEU A 168 -5.07 10.89 5.51
C LEU A 168 -4.28 11.54 6.65
N SER A 169 -4.78 11.38 7.88
CA SER A 169 -4.06 11.80 9.07
C SER A 169 -2.77 10.98 9.26
N ILE A 170 -1.73 11.57 9.84
CA ILE A 170 -0.48 10.85 10.17
C ILE A 170 -0.74 9.60 11.03
N TRP A 171 -1.75 9.67 11.89
CA TRP A 171 -2.17 8.56 12.75
C TRP A 171 -2.66 7.35 11.97
N SER A 172 -3.30 7.56 10.82
CA SER A 172 -3.75 6.47 9.95
C SER A 172 -2.55 5.67 9.41
N TYR A 173 -1.49 6.35 8.97
CA TYR A 173 -0.25 5.69 8.51
C TYR A 173 0.44 4.93 9.64
N LEU A 174 0.54 5.53 10.82
CA LEU A 174 1.14 4.88 11.98
C LEU A 174 0.34 3.65 12.43
N LEU A 175 -0.99 3.76 12.49
CA LEU A 175 -1.85 2.66 12.90
C LEU A 175 -1.76 1.48 11.92
N VAL A 176 -1.82 1.75 10.61
CA VAL A 176 -1.62 0.71 9.59
C VAL A 176 -0.22 0.11 9.69
N GLY A 177 0.82 0.94 9.79
CA GLY A 177 2.20 0.50 9.91
C GLY A 177 2.42 -0.43 11.10
N ILE A 178 1.96 -0.01 12.29
CA ILE A 178 2.09 -0.80 13.52
C ILE A 178 1.28 -2.09 13.41
N THR A 179 0.00 -2.01 13.04
CA THR A 179 -0.89 -3.18 13.00
C THR A 179 -0.38 -4.22 12.01
N GLN A 180 0.06 -3.78 10.83
CA GLN A 180 0.51 -4.65 9.75
C GLN A 180 1.91 -5.24 10.02
N SER A 181 2.82 -4.50 10.67
CA SER A 181 4.20 -4.96 10.93
C SER A 181 4.41 -5.66 12.28
N ALA A 182 3.48 -5.53 13.23
CA ALA A 182 3.64 -6.08 14.58
C ALA A 182 3.92 -7.59 14.58
N TYR A 183 3.11 -8.36 13.84
CA TYR A 183 3.29 -9.81 13.78
C TYR A 183 4.61 -10.21 13.10
N GLY A 184 4.97 -9.55 11.99
CA GLY A 184 6.24 -9.78 11.31
C GLY A 184 7.44 -9.50 12.21
N THR A 185 7.37 -8.42 13.00
CA THR A 185 8.39 -8.07 13.99
C THR A 185 8.53 -9.13 15.08
N VAL A 186 7.41 -9.66 15.59
CA VAL A 186 7.41 -10.77 16.57
C VAL A 186 8.09 -12.00 15.98
N LEU A 187 7.75 -12.40 14.75
CA LEU A 187 8.41 -13.53 14.08
C LEU A 187 9.92 -13.33 13.95
N LEU A 188 10.34 -12.13 13.52
CA LEU A 188 11.76 -11.79 13.41
C LEU A 188 12.46 -11.89 14.77
N VAL A 189 11.94 -11.26 15.82
CA VAL A 189 12.58 -11.26 17.14
C VAL A 189 12.70 -12.68 17.71
N VAL A 190 11.64 -13.49 17.62
CA VAL A 190 11.61 -14.85 18.17
C VAL A 190 12.56 -15.78 17.42
N PHE A 191 12.48 -15.81 16.09
CA PHE A 191 13.26 -16.77 15.29
C PHE A 191 14.69 -16.31 14.96
N TRP A 192 14.99 -15.01 15.13
CA TRP A 192 16.37 -14.50 15.05
C TRP A 192 17.19 -14.93 16.27
N ARG A 193 16.62 -14.80 17.48
CA ARG A 193 17.30 -15.11 18.75
C ARG A 193 17.70 -16.59 18.88
N CYS A 194 16.90 -17.51 18.33
CA CYS A 194 17.20 -18.96 18.33
C CYS A 194 18.49 -19.37 17.57
N ARG A 195 19.29 -18.47 16.97
CA ARG A 195 20.59 -18.83 16.35
C ARG A 195 21.70 -18.96 17.39
N ARG A 196 21.65 -18.15 18.45
CA ARG A 196 22.77 -18.06 19.40
C ARG A 196 22.89 -19.31 20.27
N ASP A 197 21.76 -19.92 20.61
CA ASP A 197 21.75 -20.99 21.61
C ASP A 197 22.19 -22.36 21.04
N SER A 198 22.18 -22.55 19.72
CA SER A 198 22.56 -23.83 19.08
C SER A 198 24.02 -23.91 18.61
N CYS A 199 24.82 -22.85 18.77
CA CYS A 199 26.26 -22.85 18.43
C CYS A 199 27.16 -23.30 19.59
N SER A 200 26.62 -23.52 20.80
CA SER A 200 27.40 -23.91 21.98
C SER A 200 27.51 -25.43 22.21
N GLU A 201 26.83 -26.26 21.41
CA GLU A 201 26.88 -27.73 21.53
C GLU A 201 27.46 -28.38 20.27
N ARG A 202 28.72 -28.07 19.92
CA ARG A 202 29.55 -29.08 19.26
C ARG A 202 30.33 -29.77 20.37
N PRO A 203 30.05 -31.03 20.73
CA PRO A 203 31.03 -31.80 21.47
C PRO A 203 32.27 -31.84 20.60
N PHE A 204 33.36 -31.30 21.15
CA PHE A 204 34.70 -31.52 20.65
C PHE A 204 34.90 -33.04 20.66
N VAL A 205 34.70 -33.70 19.51
CA VAL A 205 35.09 -35.08 19.33
C VAL A 205 36.60 -35.03 19.18
N ALA A 206 37.29 -35.11 20.31
CA ALA A 206 38.67 -35.52 20.33
C ALA A 206 38.69 -37.04 20.12
N GLN A 207 39.58 -37.44 19.22
CA GLN A 207 40.06 -38.79 18.90
C GLN A 207 39.28 -39.53 17.81
#